data_AF-A0A6H2NH59-F1
#
_entry.id   AF-A0A6H2NH59-F1
#
_cell.length_a   1.000
_cell.length_b   1.000
_cell.length_c   1.000
_cell.angle_alpha   90.00
_cell.angle_beta   90.00
_cell.angle_gamma   90.00
#
_symmetry.space_group_name_H-M   'P 1'
#
loop_
_entity.id
_entity.type
_entity.pdbx_description
1 polymer ?
#
loop_
_entity_poly.entity_id
_entity_poly.type
_entity_poly.pdbx_seq_one_letter_code
_entity_poly.pdbx_strand_id
1 'polypeptide(L)'
;MSDLPPTLPEYESHLLTALAYFLGRDPEAQARACLCMYLRQAEPRIMAQVRFYAHRLAAQTGRSIDEYELLDLIVRSPDQVTAAFPHLGSVHQPEDLDVFS
;
A
#
# COMPACT_ATOMS: atom_id res chain seq x y z
N MET A 1 -17.23 -7.48 -5.24
CA MET A 1 -16.39 -7.45 -6.46
C MET A 1 -16.05 -5.98 -6.67
N SER A 2 -14.77 -5.62 -6.65
CA SER A 2 -14.33 -4.22 -6.62
C SER A 2 -14.43 -3.60 -8.01
N ASP A 3 -15.23 -2.55 -8.17
CA ASP A 3 -15.35 -1.73 -9.39
C ASP A 3 -14.19 -0.72 -9.48
N LEU A 4 -12.95 -1.22 -9.53
CA LEU A 4 -11.81 -0.38 -9.92
C LEU A 4 -11.68 -0.42 -11.45
N PRO A 5 -11.59 0.72 -12.14
CA PRO A 5 -11.38 0.71 -13.58
C PRO A 5 -10.07 -0.02 -13.90
N PRO A 6 -10.07 -0.97 -14.85
CA PRO A 6 -8.94 -1.89 -15.09
C PRO A 6 -7.73 -1.24 -15.77
N THR A 7 -7.72 0.08 -15.93
CA THR A 7 -6.74 0.78 -16.77
C THR A 7 -6.30 2.08 -16.12
N LEU A 8 -5.00 2.37 -16.20
CA LEU A 8 -4.44 3.70 -15.90
C LEU A 8 -5.20 4.77 -16.69
N PRO A 9 -5.35 6.00 -16.15
CA PRO A 9 -5.89 7.09 -16.94
C PRO A 9 -4.99 7.38 -18.16
N GLU A 10 -5.60 7.96 -19.19
CA GLU A 10 -5.00 8.06 -20.53
C GLU A 10 -3.64 8.79 -20.52
N TYR A 11 -3.55 9.87 -19.75
CA TYR A 11 -2.32 10.65 -19.66
C TYR A 11 -1.16 9.85 -19.05
N GLU A 12 -1.40 9.17 -17.95
CA GLU A 12 -0.42 8.31 -17.26
C GLU A 12 0.00 7.14 -18.16
N SER A 13 -0.93 6.57 -18.93
CA SER A 13 -0.64 5.54 -19.93
C SER A 13 0.32 6.06 -21.01
N HIS A 14 0.09 7.27 -21.54
CA HIS A 14 0.98 7.90 -22.50
C HIS A 14 2.37 8.19 -21.92
N LEU A 15 2.43 8.71 -20.69
CA LEU A 15 3.70 8.97 -20.00
C LEU A 15 4.49 7.67 -19.77
N LEU A 16 3.83 6.62 -19.30
CA LEU A 16 4.45 5.31 -19.08
C LEU A 16 4.98 4.74 -20.40
N THR A 17 4.19 4.80 -21.47
CA THR A 17 4.58 4.32 -22.80
C THR A 17 5.78 5.07 -23.35
N ALA A 18 5.79 6.40 -23.26
CA ALA A 18 6.90 7.23 -23.69
C ALA A 18 8.18 6.92 -22.89
N LEU A 19 8.07 6.79 -21.57
CA LEU A 19 9.20 6.47 -20.71
C LEU A 19 9.76 5.06 -20.99
N ALA A 20 8.89 4.07 -21.19
CA ALA A 20 9.29 2.72 -21.58
C ALA A 20 10.02 2.71 -22.93
N TYR A 21 9.50 3.45 -23.92
CA TYR A 21 10.14 3.61 -25.23
C TYR A 21 11.53 4.21 -25.14
N PHE A 22 11.71 5.34 -24.44
CA PHE A 22 13.01 6.00 -24.30
C PHE A 22 14.05 5.14 -23.57
N LEU A 23 13.61 4.25 -22.68
CA LEU A 23 14.49 3.36 -21.93
C LEU A 23 14.68 1.99 -22.59
N GLY A 24 14.03 1.72 -23.74
CA GLY A 24 14.08 0.43 -24.42
C GLY A 24 13.53 -0.72 -23.56
N ARG A 25 12.50 -0.45 -22.75
CA ARG A 25 11.92 -1.41 -21.81
C ARG A 25 10.52 -1.81 -22.24
N ASP A 26 10.14 -3.03 -21.84
CA ASP A 26 8.76 -3.45 -21.84
C ASP A 26 7.90 -2.54 -20.92
N PRO A 27 6.72 -2.05 -21.35
CA PRO A 27 5.88 -1.16 -20.55
C PRO A 27 5.49 -1.74 -19.18
N GLU A 28 5.23 -3.04 -19.08
CA GLU A 28 4.88 -3.70 -17.82
C GLU A 28 6.07 -3.73 -16.87
N ALA A 29 7.27 -4.02 -17.39
CA ALA A 29 8.51 -3.93 -16.63
C ALA A 29 8.79 -2.49 -16.14
N GLN A 30 8.50 -1.48 -16.96
CA GLN A 30 8.65 -0.09 -16.55
C GLN A 30 7.61 0.32 -15.51
N ALA A 31 6.37 -0.15 -15.62
CA ALA A 31 5.33 0.09 -14.62
C ALA A 31 5.73 -0.47 -13.24
N ARG A 32 6.23 -1.71 -13.20
CA ARG A 32 6.80 -2.30 -11.99
C ARG A 32 7.96 -1.48 -11.43
N ALA A 33 8.86 -1.00 -12.29
CA ALA A 33 9.98 -0.16 -11.85
C ALA A 33 9.50 1.16 -11.22
N CYS A 34 8.51 1.83 -11.83
CA CYS A 34 7.89 3.03 -11.29
C CYS A 34 7.23 2.76 -9.93
N LEU A 35 6.47 1.65 -9.80
CA LEU A 35 5.84 1.27 -8.54
C LEU A 35 6.89 0.99 -7.45
N CYS A 36 7.94 0.23 -7.74
CA CYS A 36 9.03 -0.02 -6.80
C CYS A 36 9.73 1.27 -6.36
N MET A 37 9.94 2.21 -7.27
CA MET A 37 10.52 3.51 -6.94
C MET A 37 9.59 4.29 -6.00
N TYR A 38 8.31 4.36 -6.32
CA TYR A 38 7.31 5.03 -5.51
C TYR A 38 7.22 4.42 -4.10
N LEU A 39 7.12 3.09 -4.00
CA LEU A 39 7.06 2.38 -2.71
C LEU A 39 8.28 2.67 -1.84
N ARG A 40 9.48 2.75 -2.42
CA ARG A 40 10.70 3.12 -1.67
C ARG A 40 10.68 4.58 -1.21
N GLN A 41 10.15 5.49 -2.03
CA GLN A 41 10.01 6.90 -1.66
C GLN A 41 8.94 7.09 -0.56
N ALA A 42 7.87 6.29 -0.62
CA ALA A 42 6.78 6.32 0.34
C ALA A 42 7.04 5.49 1.62
N GLU A 43 8.11 4.69 1.65
CA GLU A 43 8.42 3.75 2.74
C GLU A 43 8.35 4.40 4.13
N PRO A 44 8.90 5.61 4.39
CA PRO A 44 8.85 6.18 5.73
C PRO A 44 7.42 6.47 6.20
N ARG A 45 6.53 6.87 5.28
CA ARG A 45 5.12 7.10 5.57
C ARG A 45 4.38 5.78 5.82
N ILE A 46 4.65 4.76 5.00
CA ILE A 46 4.06 3.44 5.14
C ILE A 46 4.46 2.83 6.49
N MET A 47 5.76 2.79 6.80
CA MET A 47 6.26 2.21 8.03
C MET A 47 5.87 3.00 9.29
N ALA A 48 5.66 4.31 9.19
CA ALA A 48 5.08 5.08 10.29
C ALA A 48 3.66 4.62 10.65
N GLN A 49 2.82 4.32 9.65
CA GLN A 49 1.49 3.76 9.90
C GLN A 49 1.58 2.34 10.48
N VAL A 50 2.46 1.50 9.93
CA VAL A 50 2.66 0.14 10.45
C VAL A 50 3.12 0.19 11.91
N ARG A 51 4.08 1.05 12.26
CA ARG A 51 4.53 1.23 13.64
C ARG A 51 3.41 1.70 14.57
N PHE A 52 2.60 2.65 14.13
CA PHE A 52 1.45 3.11 14.91
C PHE A 52 0.52 1.96 15.25
N TYR A 53 0.16 1.13 14.27
CA TYR A 53 -0.72 -0.02 14.51
C TYR A 53 -0.06 -1.12 15.32
N ALA A 54 1.25 -1.37 15.16
CA ALA A 54 1.99 -2.30 15.99
C ALA A 54 1.90 -1.91 17.48
N HIS A 55 2.12 -0.63 17.81
CA HIS A 55 1.93 -0.13 19.16
C HIS A 55 0.50 -0.28 19.68
N ARG A 56 -0.52 -0.03 18.83
CA ARG A 56 -1.92 -0.24 19.24
C ARG A 56 -2.23 -1.70 19.53
N LEU A 57 -1.73 -2.62 18.70
CA LEU A 57 -1.93 -4.05 18.91
C LEU A 57 -1.27 -4.51 20.20
N ALA A 58 -0.06 -4.01 20.47
CA ALA A 58 0.65 -4.28 21.71
C ALA A 58 -0.11 -3.79 22.95
N ALA A 59 -0.68 -2.59 22.88
CA ALA A 59 -1.50 -2.05 23.96
C ALA A 59 -2.80 -2.85 24.20
N GLN A 60 -3.41 -3.40 23.15
CA GLN A 60 -4.67 -4.16 23.24
C GLN A 60 -4.45 -5.60 23.73
N THR A 61 -3.39 -6.25 23.26
CA THR A 61 -3.14 -7.67 23.51
C THR A 61 -2.18 -7.92 24.67
N GLY A 62 -1.49 -6.88 25.14
CA GLY A 62 -0.40 -6.99 26.12
C GLY A 62 0.87 -7.66 25.57
N ARG A 63 0.86 -8.09 24.30
CA ARG A 63 2.01 -8.70 23.63
C ARG A 63 2.73 -7.65 22.80
N SER A 64 4.01 -7.43 23.08
CA SER A 64 4.85 -6.58 22.22
C SER A 64 4.92 -7.17 20.81
N ILE A 65 4.74 -6.30 19.81
CA ILE A 65 4.93 -6.57 18.39
C ILE A 65 5.57 -5.31 17.80
N ASP A 66 6.61 -5.47 16.98
CA ASP A 66 7.24 -4.35 16.28
C ASP A 66 6.65 -4.13 14.88
N GLU A 67 7.04 -3.03 14.22
CA GLU A 67 6.53 -2.70 12.89
C GLU A 67 6.87 -3.74 11.82
N TYR A 68 8.01 -4.43 11.90
CA TYR A 68 8.41 -5.40 10.89
C TYR A 68 7.67 -6.72 11.09
N GLU A 69 7.48 -7.13 12.34
CA GLU A 69 6.64 -8.28 12.68
C GLU A 69 5.19 -8.07 12.21
N LEU A 70 4.65 -6.86 12.40
CA LEU A 70 3.32 -6.52 11.89
C LEU A 70 3.28 -6.49 10.37
N LEU A 71 4.30 -5.91 9.70
CA LEU A 71 4.41 -5.92 8.24
C LEU A 71 4.39 -7.36 7.69
N ASP A 72 5.18 -8.25 8.29
CA ASP A 72 5.22 -9.66 7.92
C ASP A 72 3.89 -10.38 8.21
N LEU A 73 3.19 -10.00 9.27
CA LEU A 73 1.87 -10.55 9.59
C LEU A 73 0.83 -10.12 8.56
N ILE A 74 0.85 -8.86 8.11
CA ILE A 74 -0.02 -8.35 7.05
C ILE A 74 0.16 -9.16 5.76
N VAL A 75 1.42 -9.43 5.38
CA VAL A 75 1.73 -10.21 4.17
C VAL A 75 1.31 -11.67 4.30
N ARG A 76 1.53 -12.29 5.46
CA ARG A 76 1.24 -13.73 5.67
C ARG A 76 -0.24 -14.01 5.91
N SER A 77 -0.95 -13.14 6.62
CA SER A 77 -2.31 -13.39 7.07
C SER A 77 -3.07 -12.08 7.33
N PRO A 78 -3.49 -11.35 6.28
CA PRO A 78 -4.20 -10.08 6.42
C PRO A 78 -5.50 -10.23 7.23
N ASP A 79 -6.22 -11.35 7.09
CA ASP A 79 -7.46 -11.62 7.83
C ASP A 79 -7.25 -11.62 9.35
N GLN A 80 -6.09 -12.10 9.83
CA GLN A 80 -5.75 -12.07 11.26
C GLN A 80 -5.55 -10.64 11.76
N VAL A 81 -4.94 -9.78 10.94
CA VAL A 81 -4.77 -8.36 11.25
C VAL A 81 -6.13 -7.67 11.28
N THR A 82 -6.98 -7.91 10.29
CA THR A 82 -8.35 -7.37 10.26
C THR A 82 -9.18 -7.83 11.47
N ALA A 83 -9.07 -9.10 11.87
CA ALA A 83 -9.76 -9.60 13.06
C ALA A 83 -9.23 -8.99 14.36
N ALA A 84 -7.92 -8.71 14.45
CA ALA A 84 -7.31 -8.04 15.59
C ALA A 84 -7.71 -6.55 15.67
N PHE A 85 -8.08 -5.96 14.54
CA PHE A 85 -8.53 -4.59 14.43
C PHE A 85 -9.90 -4.53 13.71
N PRO A 86 -11.00 -4.91 14.37
CA PRO A 86 -12.32 -4.91 13.74
C PRO A 86 -12.78 -3.50 13.31
N HIS A 87 -12.16 -2.45 13.85
CA HIS A 87 -12.36 -1.05 13.46
C HIS A 87 -11.28 -0.52 12.48
N LEU A 88 -10.35 -1.35 11.99
CA LEU A 88 -9.39 -0.94 10.94
C LEU A 88 -10.07 -0.72 9.59
N GLY A 89 -11.25 -1.33 9.39
CA GLY A 89 -12.04 -1.15 8.16
C GLY A 89 -12.43 0.30 7.86
N SER A 90 -12.15 1.25 8.77
CA SER A 90 -12.41 2.67 8.63
C SER A 90 -11.14 3.55 8.60
N VAL A 91 -9.95 3.03 8.28
CA VAL A 91 -8.77 3.93 8.08
C VAL A 91 -9.01 4.91 6.93
N HIS A 92 -9.81 4.53 5.94
CA HIS A 92 -10.45 5.42 4.99
C HIS A 92 -11.93 5.04 4.89
N GLN A 93 -12.83 5.94 5.25
CA GLN A 93 -14.22 5.79 4.84
C GLN A 93 -14.31 6.12 3.34
N PRO A 94 -15.19 5.48 2.55
CA PRO A 94 -15.36 5.82 1.12
C PRO A 94 -15.73 7.29 0.87
N GLU A 95 -16.10 8.02 1.94
CA GLU A 95 -16.49 9.43 1.95
C GLU A 95 -15.29 10.36 2.20
N ASP A 96 -14.17 9.83 2.71
CA ASP A 96 -12.93 10.57 2.89
C ASP A 96 -12.14 10.56 1.58
N LEU A 97 -11.81 11.73 1.04
CA LEU A 97 -10.82 11.85 -0.03
C LEU A 97 -9.51 11.23 0.46
N ASP A 98 -9.12 10.12 -0.16
CA ASP A 98 -7.84 9.47 0.11
C ASP A 98 -6.71 10.44 -0.28
N VAL A 99 -5.60 10.39 0.47
CA VAL A 99 -4.37 11.15 0.17
C VAL A 99 -3.80 10.75 -1.21
N PHE A 100 -4.27 9.64 -1.78
CA PHE A 100 -3.98 9.17 -3.13
C PHE A 100 -5.13 9.35 -4.15
N SER A 101 -6.25 9.96 -3.76
CA SER A 101 -7.37 10.36 -4.65
C SER A 101 -7.25 11.80 -5.14
#